data_AF-A0AA51NC10-F1
#
_entry.id   AF-A0AA51NC10-F1
#
_cell.length_a   1.000
_cell.length_b   1.000
_cell.length_c   1.000
_cell.angle_alpha   90.00
_cell.angle_beta   90.00
_cell.angle_gamma   90.00
#
_symmetry.space_group_name_H-M   'P 1'
#
loop_
_entity.id
_entity.type
_entity.pdbx_description
1 polymer ?
#
loop_
_entity_poly.entity_id
_entity_poly.type
_entity_poly.pdbx_seq_one_letter_code
_entity_poly.pdbx_strand_id
1 'polypeptide(L)'
;MRKVDVLLEEYGASHKNATNKLVHWICVPLIFWSIVALLYSIPNDMLTYAFGVGYFNNWAVVVLGIVLIYYISLSIPLSIGMVAFAILCIAVARWADQLNFLPLWGIALIVFFSAWAGQFWGHKIEGKKPSFLKDLQFLLIGPAWLMHFIYKKMGVKY
;
A
#
# COMPACT_ATOMS: atom_id res chain seq x y z
N MET A 1 16.71 18.57 6.66
CA MET A 1 15.77 17.44 6.75
C MET A 1 15.27 17.14 5.34
N ARG A 2 15.32 15.89 4.86
CA ARG A 2 14.88 15.59 3.48
C ARG A 2 13.36 15.51 3.43
N LYS A 3 12.77 15.66 2.24
CA LYS A 3 11.31 15.62 2.04
C LYS A 3 10.67 14.38 2.65
N VAL A 4 11.30 13.20 2.49
CA VAL A 4 10.82 11.95 3.07
C VAL A 4 10.77 11.97 4.59
N ASP A 5 11.77 12.57 5.25
CA ASP A 5 11.83 12.65 6.71
C ASP A 5 10.68 13.52 7.26
N VAL A 6 10.41 14.66 6.61
CA VAL A 6 9.31 15.57 6.97
C VAL A 6 7.95 14.87 6.86
N LEU A 7 7.68 14.19 5.74
CA LEU A 7 6.40 13.53 5.50
C LEU A 7 6.17 12.37 6.48
N LEU A 8 7.22 11.61 6.80
CA LEU A 8 7.16 10.52 7.77
C LEU A 8 6.95 11.03 9.20
N GLU A 9 7.58 12.15 9.55
CA GLU A 9 7.39 12.79 10.85
C GLU A 9 5.97 13.33 11.00
N GLU A 10 5.47 14.04 9.98
CA GLU A 10 4.09 14.56 9.98
C GLU A 10 3.06 13.44 10.06
N TYR A 11 3.23 12.36 9.28
CA TYR A 11 2.37 11.20 9.38
C TYR A 11 2.43 10.59 10.79
N GLY A 12 3.64 10.37 11.33
CA GLY A 12 3.87 9.82 12.66
C GLY A 12 3.36 10.70 13.81
N ALA A 13 3.14 12.00 13.60
CA ALA A 13 2.57 12.92 14.60
C ALA A 13 1.12 12.54 14.96
N SER A 14 0.41 11.87 14.05
CA SER A 14 -0.96 11.37 14.26
C SER A 14 -1.05 9.89 14.65
N HIS A 15 0.09 9.24 14.91
CA HIS A 15 0.16 7.81 15.24
C HIS A 15 1.09 7.55 16.43
N LYS A 16 0.68 7.98 17.62
CA LYS A 16 1.48 7.83 18.86
C LYS A 16 0.97 6.70 19.74
N ASN A 17 -0.34 6.42 19.75
CA ASN A 17 -0.93 5.33 20.52
C ASN A 17 -0.48 3.95 19.98
N ALA A 18 -0.12 3.03 20.88
CA ALA A 18 0.39 1.71 20.50
C ALA A 18 -0.69 0.85 19.80
N THR A 19 -1.93 0.91 20.25
CA THR A 19 -3.07 0.20 19.64
C THR A 19 -3.33 0.72 18.23
N ASN A 20 -3.41 2.04 18.05
CA ASN A 20 -3.60 2.63 16.73
C ASN A 20 -2.47 2.26 15.76
N LYS A 21 -1.22 2.26 16.23
CA LYS A 21 -0.08 1.81 15.43
C LYS A 21 -0.18 0.33 15.04
N LEU A 22 -0.56 -0.56 15.96
CA LEU A 22 -0.76 -1.97 15.67
C LEU A 22 -1.84 -2.19 14.62
N VAL A 23 -2.98 -1.49 14.75
CA VAL A 23 -4.05 -1.49 13.74
C VAL A 23 -3.50 -1.07 12.38
N HIS A 24 -2.71 0.00 12.32
CA HIS A 24 -2.11 0.45 11.05
C HIS A 24 -1.14 -0.58 10.44
N TRP A 25 -0.35 -1.26 11.26
CA TRP A 25 0.53 -2.35 10.80
C TRP A 25 -0.21 -3.48 10.09
N ILE A 26 -1.50 -3.68 10.38
CA ILE A 26 -2.35 -4.69 9.75
C ILE A 26 -3.17 -4.07 8.61
N CYS A 27 -3.88 -2.97 8.87
CA CYS A 27 -4.84 -2.41 7.93
C CYS A 27 -4.18 -1.71 6.74
N VAL A 28 -3.04 -1.01 6.92
CA VAL A 28 -2.40 -0.29 5.81
C VAL A 28 -1.89 -1.25 4.72
N PRO A 29 -1.19 -2.35 5.04
CA PRO A 29 -0.81 -3.34 4.03
C PRO A 29 -2.02 -3.98 3.34
N LEU A 30 -3.09 -4.28 4.09
CA LEU A 30 -4.31 -4.86 3.54
C LEU A 30 -5.05 -3.90 2.61
N ILE A 31 -5.15 -2.62 2.95
CA ILE A 31 -5.73 -1.59 2.09
C ILE A 31 -4.91 -1.47 0.81
N PHE A 32 -3.58 -1.35 0.93
CA PHE A 32 -2.70 -1.26 -0.23
C PHE A 32 -2.86 -2.49 -1.15
N TRP A 33 -2.82 -3.69 -0.58
CA TRP A 33 -3.02 -4.93 -1.33
C TRP A 33 -4.40 -4.99 -1.99
N SER A 34 -5.47 -4.61 -1.29
CA SER A 34 -6.82 -4.64 -1.85
C SER A 34 -6.98 -3.69 -3.05
N ILE A 35 -6.34 -2.52 -3.03
CA ILE A 35 -6.31 -1.61 -4.18
C ILE A 35 -5.56 -2.25 -5.35
N VAL A 36 -4.41 -2.86 -5.09
CA VAL A 36 -3.64 -3.61 -6.11
C VAL A 36 -4.49 -4.74 -6.71
N ALA A 37 -5.20 -5.51 -5.89
CA ALA A 37 -6.07 -6.61 -6.33
C ALA A 37 -7.28 -6.10 -7.14
N LEU A 38 -7.89 -4.97 -6.74
CA LEU A 38 -8.95 -4.34 -7.52
C LEU A 38 -8.46 -3.92 -8.91
N LEU A 39 -7.29 -3.27 -8.99
CA LEU A 39 -6.66 -2.90 -10.25
C LEU A 39 -6.28 -4.12 -11.09
N TYR A 40 -5.80 -5.19 -10.45
CA TYR A 40 -5.46 -6.45 -11.11
C TYR A 40 -6.71 -7.11 -11.73
N SER A 41 -7.87 -6.93 -11.12
CA SER A 41 -9.15 -7.50 -11.58
C SER A 41 -9.77 -6.76 -12.78
N ILE A 42 -9.22 -5.62 -13.19
CA ILE A 42 -9.73 -4.86 -14.34
C ILE A 42 -9.37 -5.60 -15.63
N PRO A 43 -10.33 -5.81 -16.56
CA PRO A 43 -10.05 -6.41 -17.87
C PRO A 43 -8.87 -5.74 -18.57
N ASN A 44 -7.93 -6.55 -19.05
CA ASN A 44 -6.63 -6.12 -19.56
C ASN A 44 -6.42 -6.50 -21.03
N ASP A 45 -7.49 -6.74 -21.78
CA ASP A 45 -7.44 -7.20 -23.19
C ASP A 45 -6.52 -6.34 -24.06
N MET A 46 -6.54 -5.01 -23.89
CA MET A 46 -5.64 -4.11 -24.63
C MET A 46 -4.17 -4.32 -24.28
N LEU A 47 -3.85 -4.55 -23.00
CA LEU A 47 -2.47 -4.81 -22.56
C LEU A 47 -2.02 -6.19 -23.05
N THR A 48 -2.92 -7.17 -23.04
CA THR A 48 -2.67 -8.50 -23.60
C THR A 48 -2.45 -8.46 -25.12
N TYR A 49 -3.22 -7.65 -25.84
CA TYR A 49 -3.03 -7.46 -27.28
C TYR A 49 -1.69 -6.78 -27.59
N ALA A 50 -1.32 -5.74 -26.85
CA ALA A 50 -0.10 -4.96 -27.10
C ALA A 50 1.19 -5.69 -26.69
N PHE A 51 1.15 -6.45 -25.59
CA PHE A 51 2.36 -7.02 -24.95
C PHE A 51 2.31 -8.54 -24.77
N GLY A 52 1.28 -9.21 -25.30
CA GLY A 52 1.06 -10.65 -25.14
C GLY A 52 0.46 -11.04 -23.78
N VAL A 53 0.24 -12.34 -23.58
CA VAL A 53 -0.16 -12.88 -22.27
C VAL A 53 1.06 -12.85 -21.35
N GLY A 54 0.95 -12.12 -20.24
CA GLY A 54 2.05 -11.99 -19.29
C GLY A 54 1.55 -11.66 -17.90
N TYR A 55 2.21 -12.19 -16.88
CA TYR A 55 1.82 -12.02 -15.48
C TYR A 55 1.82 -10.55 -15.04
N PHE A 56 2.66 -9.73 -15.67
CA PHE A 56 2.78 -8.31 -15.36
C PHE A 56 1.94 -7.41 -16.29
N ASN A 57 1.21 -7.97 -17.26
CA ASN A 57 0.44 -7.21 -18.24
C ASN A 57 -0.95 -6.88 -17.71
N ASN A 58 -1.02 -6.20 -16.56
CA ASN A 58 -2.27 -5.80 -15.91
C ASN A 58 -2.20 -4.36 -15.42
N TRP A 59 -3.36 -3.77 -15.14
CA TRP A 59 -3.46 -2.37 -14.73
C TRP A 59 -2.82 -2.08 -13.38
N ALA A 60 -2.74 -3.05 -12.47
CA ALA A 60 -2.07 -2.86 -11.19
C ALA A 60 -0.57 -2.58 -11.37
N VAL A 61 0.11 -3.29 -12.29
CA VAL A 61 1.53 -3.05 -12.58
C VAL A 61 1.75 -1.66 -13.17
N VAL A 62 0.88 -1.21 -14.08
CA VAL A 62 0.96 0.14 -14.68
C VAL A 62 0.85 1.21 -13.59
N VAL A 63 -0.17 1.11 -12.73
CA VAL A 63 -0.38 2.07 -11.64
C VAL A 63 0.74 2.00 -10.60
N LEU A 64 1.21 0.80 -10.26
CA LEU A 64 2.35 0.63 -9.34
C LEU A 64 3.63 1.24 -9.91
N GLY A 65 3.85 1.21 -11.23
CA GLY A 65 4.95 1.92 -11.89
C GLY A 65 4.91 3.43 -11.62
N ILE A 66 3.73 4.04 -11.71
CA ILE A 66 3.55 5.47 -11.40
C ILE A 66 3.78 5.74 -9.90
N VAL A 67 3.27 4.88 -9.02
CA VAL A 67 3.48 4.98 -7.57
C VAL A 67 4.97 4.81 -7.20
N LEU A 68 5.71 3.96 -7.92
CA LEU A 68 7.14 3.78 -7.71
C LEU A 68 7.95 5.01 -8.10
N ILE A 69 7.56 5.74 -9.16
CA ILE A 69 8.18 7.03 -9.49
C ILE A 69 8.04 8.01 -8.31
N TYR A 70 6.87 8.03 -7.65
CA TYR A 70 6.69 8.83 -6.45
C TYR A 70 7.62 8.39 -5.31
N TYR A 71 7.74 7.10 -5.01
CA TYR A 71 8.66 6.63 -3.96
C TYR A 71 10.13 6.88 -4.27
N ILE A 72 10.55 6.72 -5.53
CA ILE A 72 11.90 7.08 -5.98
C ILE A 72 12.16 8.57 -5.75
N SER A 73 11.18 9.43 -6.00
CA SER A 73 11.29 10.88 -5.75
C SER A 73 11.44 11.23 -4.26
N LEU A 74 11.02 10.34 -3.36
CA LEU A 74 11.21 10.50 -1.92
C LEU A 74 12.57 9.97 -1.45
N SER A 75 12.94 8.75 -1.85
CA SER A 75 14.19 8.09 -1.48
C SER A 75 14.41 6.81 -2.31
N ILE A 76 15.56 6.72 -2.98
CA ILE A 76 15.94 5.53 -3.75
C ILE A 76 16.06 4.27 -2.86
N PRO A 77 16.75 4.30 -1.70
CA PRO A 77 16.82 3.08 -0.89
C PRO A 77 15.45 2.65 -0.36
N LEU A 78 14.57 3.59 0.03
CA LEU A 78 13.21 3.26 0.49
C LEU A 78 12.37 2.62 -0.62
N SER A 79 12.55 3.08 -1.87
CA SER A 79 11.79 2.56 -3.00
C SER A 79 12.09 1.08 -3.27
N ILE A 80 13.29 0.58 -2.94
CA ILE A 80 13.62 -0.86 -3.04
C ILE A 80 12.67 -1.70 -2.18
N GLY A 81 12.41 -1.26 -0.95
CA GLY A 81 11.45 -1.92 -0.05
C GLY A 81 10.03 -1.85 -0.58
N MET A 82 9.65 -0.70 -1.15
CA MET A 82 8.33 -0.53 -1.77
C MET A 82 8.16 -1.36 -3.04
N VAL A 83 9.21 -1.57 -3.85
CA VAL A 83 9.22 -2.49 -4.99
C VAL A 83 8.99 -3.92 -4.51
N ALA A 84 9.74 -4.37 -3.49
CA ALA A 84 9.57 -5.70 -2.93
C ALA A 84 8.15 -5.92 -2.40
N PHE A 85 7.59 -4.93 -1.70
CA PHE A 85 6.22 -4.97 -1.21
C PHE A 85 5.18 -4.97 -2.34
N ALA A 86 5.40 -4.19 -3.41
CA ALA A 86 4.54 -4.18 -4.59
C ALA A 86 4.53 -5.54 -5.32
N ILE A 87 5.71 -6.16 -5.50
CA ILE A 87 5.83 -7.52 -6.07
C ILE A 87 5.08 -8.53 -5.22
N LEU A 88 5.23 -8.47 -3.89
CA LEU A 88 4.47 -9.30 -2.96
C LEU A 88 2.96 -9.12 -3.14
N CYS A 89 2.49 -7.88 -3.28
CA CYS A 89 1.07 -7.61 -3.45
C CYS A 89 0.51 -8.24 -4.74
N ILE A 90 1.25 -8.12 -5.86
CA ILE A 90 0.88 -8.76 -7.13
C ILE A 90 0.87 -10.29 -6.99
N ALA A 91 1.88 -10.86 -6.35
CA ALA A 91 1.96 -12.31 -6.13
C ALA A 91 0.78 -12.83 -5.30
N VAL A 92 0.41 -12.13 -4.22
CA VAL A 92 -0.73 -12.49 -3.36
C VAL A 92 -2.06 -12.28 -4.10
N ALA A 93 -2.21 -11.22 -4.90
CA ALA A 93 -3.41 -10.99 -5.68
C ALA A 93 -3.64 -12.13 -6.69
N ARG A 94 -2.60 -12.53 -7.41
CA ARG A 94 -2.64 -13.69 -8.31
C ARG A 94 -2.96 -14.99 -7.57
N TRP A 95 -2.29 -15.24 -6.45
CA TRP A 95 -2.52 -16.45 -5.67
C TRP A 95 -3.99 -16.52 -5.20
N ALA A 96 -4.53 -15.41 -4.71
CA ALA A 96 -5.93 -15.33 -4.28
C ALA A 96 -6.92 -15.57 -5.45
N ASP A 97 -6.63 -15.02 -6.63
CA ASP A 97 -7.43 -15.23 -7.84
C ASP A 97 -7.47 -16.72 -8.26
N GLN A 98 -6.32 -17.40 -8.17
CA GLN A 98 -6.21 -18.83 -8.49
C GLN A 98 -6.97 -19.75 -7.55
N LEU A 99 -7.31 -19.31 -6.34
CA LEU A 99 -8.13 -20.11 -5.42
C LEU A 99 -9.56 -20.30 -5.94
N ASN A 100 -10.04 -19.44 -6.85
CA ASN A 100 -11.37 -19.50 -7.45
C ASN A 100 -12.53 -19.61 -6.43
N PHE A 101 -12.30 -19.20 -5.17
CA PHE A 101 -13.30 -19.25 -4.10
C PHE A 101 -14.32 -18.12 -4.23
N LEU A 102 -13.84 -16.92 -4.55
CA LEU A 102 -14.62 -15.72 -4.87
C LEU A 102 -13.86 -14.94 -5.95
N PRO A 103 -14.55 -14.16 -6.80
CA PRO A 103 -13.87 -13.26 -7.71
C PRO A 103 -12.89 -12.35 -6.96
N LEU A 104 -11.68 -12.16 -7.49
CA LEU A 104 -10.62 -11.40 -6.80
C LEU A 104 -11.08 -10.00 -6.37
N TRP A 105 -11.85 -9.31 -7.22
CA TRP A 105 -12.41 -8.00 -6.88
C TRP A 105 -13.34 -8.06 -5.66
N GLY A 106 -14.09 -9.15 -5.48
CA GLY A 106 -14.97 -9.36 -4.35
C GLY A 106 -14.20 -9.58 -3.05
N ILE A 107 -13.14 -10.40 -3.09
CA ILE A 107 -12.21 -10.57 -1.97
C ILE A 107 -11.59 -9.23 -1.60
N ALA A 108 -11.12 -8.48 -2.61
CA ALA A 108 -10.48 -7.19 -2.42
C ALA A 108 -11.43 -6.16 -1.77
N LEU A 109 -12.70 -6.09 -2.19
CA LEU A 109 -13.68 -5.20 -1.56
C LEU A 109 -13.92 -5.55 -0.09
N ILE A 110 -14.08 -6.85 0.23
CA ILE A 110 -14.27 -7.30 1.62
C ILE A 110 -13.08 -6.87 2.48
N VAL A 111 -11.86 -7.10 2.00
CA VAL A 111 -10.63 -6.71 2.71
C VAL A 111 -10.52 -5.19 2.83
N PHE A 112 -10.80 -4.45 1.75
CA PHE A 112 -10.73 -2.98 1.72
C PHE A 112 -11.65 -2.36 2.78
N PHE A 113 -12.93 -2.72 2.79
CA PHE A 113 -13.90 -2.16 3.74
C PHE A 113 -13.60 -2.58 5.18
N SER A 114 -13.20 -3.85 5.39
CA SER A 114 -12.87 -4.35 6.73
C SER A 114 -11.63 -3.65 7.29
N ALA A 115 -10.59 -3.46 6.47
CA ALA A 115 -9.37 -2.79 6.87
C ALA A 115 -9.59 -1.29 7.12
N TRP A 116 -10.40 -0.61 6.31
CA TRP A 116 -10.78 0.78 6.58
C TRP A 116 -11.59 0.94 7.86
N ALA A 117 -12.55 0.05 8.13
CA ALA A 117 -13.29 0.06 9.39
C ALA A 117 -12.34 -0.08 10.59
N GLY A 118 -11.37 -1.00 10.50
CA GLY A 118 -10.30 -1.13 11.49
C GLY A 118 -9.47 0.15 11.64
N GLN A 119 -9.04 0.74 10.53
CA GLN A 119 -8.21 1.96 10.55
C GLN A 119 -8.94 3.16 11.16
N PHE A 120 -10.23 3.36 10.85
CA PHE A 120 -11.05 4.39 11.48
C PHE A 120 -11.25 4.15 12.98
N TRP A 121 -11.44 2.90 13.39
CA TRP A 121 -11.48 2.55 14.80
C TRP A 121 -10.15 2.84 15.51
N GLY A 122 -9.01 2.53 14.89
CA GLY A 122 -7.68 2.90 15.39
C GLY A 122 -7.54 4.42 15.60
N HIS A 123 -7.98 5.22 14.63
CA HIS A 123 -7.98 6.68 14.75
C HIS A 123 -8.93 7.22 15.83
N LYS A 124 -10.07 6.56 16.05
CA LYS A 124 -10.97 6.89 17.16
C LYS A 124 -10.27 6.71 18.51
N ILE A 125 -9.46 5.65 18.66
CA ILE A 125 -8.66 5.42 19.88
C ILE A 125 -7.54 6.45 20.02
N GLU A 126 -6.88 6.82 18.92
CA GLU A 126 -5.84 7.85 18.91
C GLU A 126 -6.39 9.25 19.27
N GLY A 127 -7.66 9.52 18.97
CA GLY A 127 -8.27 10.84 19.14
C GLY A 127 -7.83 11.87 18.10
N LYS A 128 -7.11 11.45 17.06
CA LYS A 128 -6.66 12.29 15.94
C LYS A 128 -7.29 11.85 14.63
N LYS A 129 -7.68 12.82 13.81
CA LYS A 129 -8.23 12.56 12.48
C LYS A 129 -7.18 11.88 11.58
N PRO A 130 -7.60 10.98 10.67
CA PRO A 130 -6.70 10.40 9.67
C PRO A 130 -5.98 11.44 8.82
N SER A 131 -4.68 11.26 8.59
CA SER A 131 -3.87 12.22 7.83
C SER A 131 -4.31 12.39 6.37
N PHE A 132 -4.88 11.35 5.75
CA PHE A 132 -5.32 11.43 4.36
C PHE A 132 -6.49 12.41 4.14
N LEU A 133 -7.22 12.76 5.20
CA LEU A 133 -8.26 13.80 5.13
C LEU A 133 -7.66 15.21 4.94
N LYS A 134 -6.38 15.40 5.29
CA LYS A 134 -5.66 16.64 5.01
C LYS A 134 -5.15 16.64 3.58
N ASP A 135 -4.55 15.53 3.17
CA ASP A 135 -3.94 15.37 1.86
C ASP A 135 -3.91 13.89 1.47
N LEU A 136 -4.43 13.58 0.28
CA LEU A 136 -4.50 12.24 -0.26
C LEU A 136 -3.12 11.57 -0.38
N GLN A 137 -2.04 12.34 -0.50
CA GLN A 137 -0.67 11.80 -0.53
C GLN A 137 -0.35 10.93 0.69
N PHE A 138 -0.99 11.18 1.84
CA PHE A 138 -0.75 10.38 3.05
C PHE A 138 -1.24 8.94 2.96
N LEU A 139 -2.04 8.58 1.94
CA LEU A 139 -2.30 7.18 1.59
C LEU A 139 -1.04 6.47 1.09
N LEU A 140 -0.16 7.17 0.36
CA LEU A 140 1.13 6.63 -0.09
C LEU A 140 2.20 6.72 1.00
N ILE A 141 2.10 7.70 1.91
CA ILE A 141 3.03 7.80 3.04
C ILE A 141 2.80 6.71 4.09
N GLY A 142 1.57 6.23 4.29
CA GLY A 142 1.28 5.15 5.26
C GLY A 142 2.14 3.88 5.05
N PRO A 143 2.13 3.26 3.86
CA PRO A 143 2.99 2.11 3.55
C PRO A 143 4.49 2.41 3.71
N ALA A 144 4.94 3.57 3.21
CA ALA A 144 6.32 4.02 3.37
C ALA A 144 6.72 4.20 4.86
N TRP A 145 5.78 4.63 5.70
CA TRP A 145 5.98 4.79 7.14
C TRP A 145 6.11 3.47 7.88
N LEU A 146 5.40 2.42 7.45
CA LEU A 146 5.65 1.07 7.96
C LEU A 146 7.02 0.54 7.48
N MET A 147 7.35 0.76 6.21
CA MET A 147 8.65 0.38 5.65
C MET A 147 9.82 1.07 6.36
N HIS A 148 9.67 2.34 6.76
CA HIS A 148 10.64 3.06 7.58
C HIS A 148 11.05 2.27 8.83
N PHE A 149 10.09 1.72 9.58
CA PHE A 149 10.40 0.97 10.79
C PHE A 149 11.13 -0.34 10.49
N ILE A 150 10.82 -1.01 9.39
CA ILE A 150 11.54 -2.19 8.93
C ILE A 150 13.01 -1.82 8.65
N TYR A 151 13.21 -0.75 7.87
CA TYR A 151 14.54 -0.28 7.50
C TYR A 151 15.35 0.16 8.72
N LYS A 152 14.72 0.89 9.64
CA LYS A 152 15.33 1.30 10.91
C LYS A 152 15.75 0.09 11.75
N LYS A 153 14.92 -0.95 11.81
CA LYS A 153 15.25 -2.20 12.53
C LYS A 153 16.41 -2.96 11.87
N MET A 154 16.53 -2.89 10.54
CA MET A 154 17.63 -3.48 9.77
C MET A 154 18.90 -2.63 9.71
N GLY A 155 18.87 -1.39 10.22
CA GLY A 155 20.00 -0.45 10.11
C GLY A 155 20.20 0.13 8.72
N VAL A 156 19.22 0.01 7.81
CA VAL A 156 19.30 0.54 6.45
C VAL A 156 18.96 2.03 6.45
N LYS A 157 19.91 2.85 5.98
CA LYS A 157 19.69 4.27 5.74
C LYS A 157 19.02 4.45 4.38
N TYR A 158 18.06 5.35 4.32
CA TYR A 158 17.33 5.70 3.11
C TYR A 158 17.00 7.16 3.16
#